data_AF-A0A4R5P5S0-F1
#
_entry.id   AF-A0A4R5P5S0-F1
#
_cell.length_a   1.000
_cell.length_b   1.000
_cell.length_c   1.000
_cell.angle_alpha   90.00
_cell.angle_beta   90.00
_cell.angle_gamma   90.00
#
_symmetry.space_group_name_H-M   'P 1'
#
loop_
_entity.id
_entity.type
_entity.pdbx_description
1 polymer ?
#
loop_
_entity_poly.entity_id
_entity_poly.type
_entity_poly.pdbx_seq_one_letter_code
_entity_poly.pdbx_strand_id
1 'polypeptide(L)'
;MSFIAAITDPLATLTAPLWKSLEWDTAHDAYKAAETHVRNAAPNDQIIHKGAGVYEIWGELDGSPSHVGTLVIEPDTDEPREHPNEWLARMLDMHPPRRPWWRRILPYLCGYRRG
;
A
#
# COMPACT_ATOMS: atom_id res chain seq x y z
N MET A 1 -13.79 -11.00 -13.75
CA MET A 1 -13.53 -10.65 -12.34
C MET A 1 -12.14 -10.08 -12.34
N SER A 2 -12.00 -8.77 -12.20
CA SER A 2 -10.71 -8.08 -12.17
C SER A 2 -10.18 -8.02 -10.74
N PHE A 3 -8.89 -7.78 -10.60
CA PHE A 3 -8.21 -7.57 -9.33
C PHE A 3 -7.44 -6.26 -9.38
N ILE A 4 -7.45 -5.55 -8.26
CA ILE A 4 -6.69 -4.33 -8.07
C ILE A 4 -5.75 -4.50 -6.87
N ALA A 5 -4.59 -3.89 -6.96
CA ALA A 5 -3.67 -3.75 -5.85
C ALA A 5 -3.67 -2.30 -5.37
N ALA A 6 -3.82 -2.10 -4.07
CA ALA A 6 -3.77 -0.79 -3.43
C ALA A 6 -2.72 -0.80 -2.33
N ILE A 7 -1.83 0.19 -2.33
CA ILE A 7 -0.89 0.44 -1.25
C ILE A 7 -1.44 1.61 -0.45
N THR A 8 -1.62 1.40 0.84
CA THR A 8 -2.16 2.37 1.79
C THR A 8 -1.12 2.73 2.83
N ASP A 9 -1.24 3.92 3.40
CA ASP A 9 -0.41 4.30 4.54
C ASP A 9 -0.95 3.60 5.80
N PRO A 10 -0.09 2.91 6.56
CA PRO A 10 -0.54 2.12 7.71
C PRO A 10 -1.03 2.98 8.88
N LEU A 11 -0.72 4.28 8.89
CA LEU A 11 -1.09 5.24 9.93
C LEU A 11 -2.21 6.19 9.48
N ALA A 12 -2.52 6.26 8.18
CA ALA A 12 -3.48 7.21 7.65
C ALA A 12 -4.86 6.56 7.46
N THR A 13 -5.71 6.74 8.47
CA THR A 13 -7.00 6.05 8.65
C THR A 13 -8.04 6.32 7.54
N LEU A 14 -7.89 7.38 6.73
CA LEU A 14 -8.94 7.86 5.81
C LEU A 14 -8.42 8.49 4.50
N THR A 15 -7.21 8.16 4.05
CA THR A 15 -6.65 8.79 2.84
C THR A 15 -6.78 7.89 1.62
N ALA A 16 -6.86 8.52 0.44
CA ALA A 16 -6.70 7.84 -0.83
C ALA A 16 -5.45 6.93 -0.78
N PRO A 17 -5.48 5.75 -1.44
CA PRO A 17 -4.34 4.86 -1.47
C PRO A 17 -3.11 5.63 -1.98
N LEU A 18 -1.96 5.39 -1.34
CA LEU A 18 -0.67 5.94 -1.75
C LEU A 18 -0.38 5.58 -3.22
N TRP A 19 -0.82 4.40 -3.63
CA TRP A 19 -0.78 3.94 -4.99
C TRP A 19 -1.90 2.91 -5.24
N LYS A 20 -2.49 2.94 -6.43
CA LYS A 20 -3.47 1.94 -6.89
C LYS A 20 -3.07 1.47 -8.28
N SER A 21 -3.10 0.16 -8.50
CA SER A 21 -2.84 -0.45 -9.80
C SER A 21 -4.00 -0.24 -10.77
N LEU A 22 -3.74 -0.49 -12.05
CA LEU A 22 -4.80 -0.80 -13.01
C LEU A 22 -5.47 -2.13 -12.64
N GLU A 23 -6.60 -2.41 -13.27
CA GLU A 23 -7.28 -3.70 -13.16
C GLU A 23 -6.47 -4.81 -13.84
N TRP A 24 -6.41 -5.97 -13.20
CA TRP A 24 -5.72 -7.15 -13.71
C TRP A 24 -6.66 -8.35 -13.74
N ASP A 25 -6.43 -9.28 -14.66
CA ASP A 25 -7.24 -10.50 -14.76
C ASP A 25 -7.02 -11.47 -13.59
N THR A 26 -5.87 -11.36 -12.91
CA THR A 26 -5.52 -12.23 -11.77
C THR A 26 -4.96 -11.45 -10.58
N ALA A 27 -5.21 -11.96 -9.38
CA ALA A 27 -4.61 -11.46 -8.14
C ALA A 27 -3.08 -11.52 -8.16
N HIS A 28 -2.51 -12.49 -8.88
CA HIS A 28 -1.06 -12.63 -9.02
C HIS A 28 -0.46 -11.48 -9.83
N ASP A 29 -1.11 -11.07 -10.92
CA ASP A 29 -0.64 -9.97 -11.76
C ASP A 29 -0.76 -8.63 -11.02
N ALA A 30 -1.86 -8.43 -10.28
CA ALA A 30 -2.02 -7.30 -9.38
C ALA A 30 -0.91 -7.25 -8.31
N TYR A 31 -0.58 -8.40 -7.71
CA TYR A 31 0.56 -8.52 -6.79
C TYR A 31 1.88 -8.15 -7.46
N LYS A 32 2.15 -8.68 -8.66
CA LYS A 32 3.39 -8.42 -9.40
C LYS A 32 3.57 -6.95 -9.75
N ALA A 33 2.49 -6.27 -10.12
CA ALA A 33 2.51 -4.85 -10.39
C ALA A 33 2.87 -4.05 -9.12
N ALA A 34 2.25 -4.39 -7.98
CA ALA A 34 2.55 -3.77 -6.69
C ALA A 34 3.98 -4.06 -6.21
N GLU A 35 4.42 -5.31 -6.28
CA GLU A 35 5.79 -5.71 -5.95
C GLU A 35 6.81 -4.92 -6.77
N THR A 36 6.56 -4.77 -8.07
CA THR A 36 7.42 -4.00 -8.98
C THR A 36 7.43 -2.53 -8.60
N HIS A 37 6.28 -1.94 -8.28
CA HIS A 37 6.18 -0.56 -7.82
C HIS A 37 6.98 -0.33 -6.53
N VAL A 38 6.81 -1.18 -5.52
CA VAL A 38 7.52 -1.11 -4.24
C VAL A 38 9.02 -1.24 -4.46
N ARG A 39 9.48 -2.26 -5.20
CA ARG A 39 10.92 -2.47 -5.45
C ARG A 39 11.56 -1.34 -6.24
N ASN A 40 10.83 -0.70 -7.15
CA ASN A 40 11.34 0.47 -7.90
C ASN A 40 11.45 1.71 -7.02
N ALA A 41 10.51 1.91 -6.08
CA ALA A 41 10.51 3.06 -5.18
C ALA A 41 11.50 2.88 -4.01
N ALA A 42 11.57 1.67 -3.46
CA ALA A 42 12.34 1.31 -2.28
C ALA A 42 12.83 -0.15 -2.40
N PRO A 43 13.99 -0.39 -3.04
CA PRO A 43 14.47 -1.73 -3.37
C PRO A 43 14.85 -2.58 -2.15
N ASN A 44 15.03 -1.95 -0.98
CA ASN A 44 15.37 -2.63 0.27
C ASN A 44 14.13 -2.98 1.11
N ASP A 45 12.94 -2.55 0.69
CA ASP A 45 11.71 -2.82 1.43
C ASP A 45 11.28 -4.28 1.25
N GLN A 46 10.75 -4.85 2.32
CA GLN A 46 10.28 -6.23 2.38
C GLN A 46 8.76 -6.27 2.35
N ILE A 47 8.20 -7.12 1.49
CA ILE A 47 6.76 -7.38 1.42
C ILE A 47 6.48 -8.69 2.14
N ILE A 48 5.72 -8.62 3.23
CA ILE A 48 5.39 -9.76 4.10
C ILE A 48 3.91 -10.06 3.96
N HIS A 49 3.56 -11.27 3.49
CA HIS A 49 2.17 -11.71 3.41
C HIS A 49 1.58 -11.96 4.80
N LYS A 50 0.44 -11.34 5.10
CA LYS A 50 -0.29 -11.52 6.37
C LYS A 50 -1.55 -12.37 6.26
N GLY A 51 -1.99 -12.67 5.03
CA GLY A 51 -3.17 -13.49 4.77
C GLY A 51 -4.27 -12.71 4.06
N ALA A 52 -5.23 -13.42 3.48
CA ALA A 52 -6.43 -12.85 2.84
C ALA A 52 -6.15 -11.76 1.78
N GLY A 53 -5.02 -11.85 1.05
CA GLY A 53 -4.64 -10.84 0.04
C GLY A 53 -4.05 -9.55 0.61
N VAL A 54 -3.72 -9.55 1.92
CA VAL A 54 -3.06 -8.42 2.60
C VAL A 54 -1.59 -8.71 2.82
N TYR A 55 -0.78 -7.70 2.57
CA TYR A 55 0.67 -7.72 2.69
C TYR A 55 1.15 -6.46 3.41
N GLU A 56 2.06 -6.62 4.35
CA GLU A 56 2.74 -5.49 4.99
C GLU A 56 4.03 -5.18 4.25
N ILE A 57 4.33 -3.91 4.11
CA ILE A 57 5.58 -3.41 3.54
C ILE A 57 6.41 -2.88 4.70
N TRP A 58 7.57 -3.49 4.92
CA TRP A 58 8.53 -3.15 5.95
C TRP A 58 9.77 -2.54 5.32
N GLY A 59 10.14 -1.35 5.77
CA GLY A 59 11.31 -0.62 5.29
C GLY A 59 12.12 -0.08 6.45
N GLU A 60 13.22 0.60 6.15
CA GLU A 60 14.01 1.29 7.17
C GLU A 60 13.57 2.76 7.26
N LEU A 61 13.06 3.16 8.43
CA LEU A 61 12.74 4.56 8.74
C LEU A 61 13.67 5.03 9.87
N ASP A 62 14.43 6.10 9.62
CA ASP A 62 15.38 6.67 10.57
C ASP A 62 16.36 5.63 11.17
N GLY A 63 16.80 4.67 10.36
CA GLY A 63 17.73 3.60 10.78
C GLY A 63 17.08 2.44 11.55
N SER A 64 15.74 2.39 11.62
CA SER A 64 15.01 1.33 12.30
C SER A 64 13.99 0.63 11.38
N PRO A 65 13.85 -0.71 11.45
CA PRO A 65 12.83 -1.42 10.70
C PRO A 65 11.44 -0.94 11.14
N SER A 66 10.67 -0.46 10.19
CA SER A 66 9.37 0.19 10.42
C SER A 66 8.35 -0.30 9.40
N HIS A 67 7.09 -0.38 9.82
CA HIS A 67 5.98 -0.65 8.92
C HIS A 67 5.67 0.61 8.12
N VAL A 68 5.85 0.54 6.79
CA VAL A 68 5.88 1.71 5.91
C VAL A 68 4.70 1.77 4.93
N GLY A 69 3.97 0.67 4.77
CA GLY A 69 2.88 0.55 3.80
C GLY A 69 2.09 -0.73 4.01
N THR A 70 0.81 -0.74 3.66
CA THR A 70 0.01 -1.96 3.58
C THR A 70 -0.49 -2.13 2.15
N LEU A 71 -0.13 -3.24 1.52
CA LEU A 71 -0.60 -3.66 0.20
C LEU A 71 -1.82 -4.57 0.39
N VAL A 72 -2.93 -4.21 -0.24
CA VAL A 72 -4.16 -4.99 -0.29
C VAL A 72 -4.43 -5.36 -1.75
N ILE A 73 -4.74 -6.62 -1.98
CA ILE A 73 -5.22 -7.12 -3.28
C ILE A 73 -6.65 -7.57 -3.10
N GLU A 74 -7.54 -6.90 -3.80
CA GLU A 74 -8.97 -7.16 -3.72
C GLU A 74 -9.54 -7.38 -5.12
N PRO A 75 -10.56 -8.25 -5.26
CA PRO A 75 -11.29 -8.33 -6.51
C PRO A 75 -12.04 -7.01 -6.71
N ASP A 76 -11.88 -6.42 -7.89
CA ASP A 76 -12.66 -5.28 -8.33
C ASP A 76 -14.11 -5.75 -8.48
N THR A 77 -14.92 -5.29 -7.54
CA THR A 77 -16.33 -5.66 -7.46
C THR A 77 -17.03 -4.37 -7.11
N ASP A 78 -17.87 -3.92 -8.03
CA ASP A 78 -18.67 -2.69 -7.96
C ASP A 78 -19.77 -2.77 -6.88
N GLU A 79 -19.49 -3.41 -5.74
CA GLU A 79 -20.40 -3.55 -4.61
C GLU A 79 -19.85 -2.75 -3.42
N PRO A 80 -20.71 -2.03 -2.67
CA PRO A 80 -20.28 -1.27 -1.51
C PRO A 80 -19.89 -2.25 -0.40
N ARG A 81 -18.62 -2.63 -0.38
CA ARG A 81 -18.09 -3.53 0.65
C ARG A 81 -17.90 -2.76 1.95
N GLU A 82 -18.61 -3.22 2.98
CA GLU A 82 -18.31 -2.88 4.37
C GLU A 82 -16.81 -3.02 4.61
N HIS A 83 -16.25 -1.96 5.20
CA HIS A 83 -14.83 -1.66 5.23
C HIS A 83 -13.96 -2.86 5.65
N PRO A 84 -12.90 -3.21 4.88
CA PRO A 84 -11.85 -4.13 5.35
C PRO A 84 -11.04 -3.59 6.55
N ASN A 85 -11.40 -2.42 7.08
CA ASN A 85 -10.71 -1.68 8.12
C ASN A 85 -11.14 -2.01 9.56
N GLU A 86 -12.19 -2.79 9.82
CA GLU A 86 -12.58 -3.07 11.22
C GLU A 86 -11.51 -3.88 11.98
N TRP A 87 -10.86 -4.83 11.30
CA TRP A 87 -9.77 -5.61 11.90
C TRP A 87 -8.50 -4.77 12.09
N LEU A 88 -8.18 -3.89 11.14
CA LEU A 88 -7.04 -2.99 11.19
C LEU A 88 -7.21 -1.88 12.25
N ALA A 89 -8.43 -1.34 12.37
CA ALA A 89 -8.80 -0.33 13.37
C ALA A 89 -8.68 -0.86 14.80
N ARG A 90 -9.00 -2.15 15.03
CA ARG A 90 -8.80 -2.79 16.35
C ARG A 90 -7.32 -3.05 16.67
N MET A 91 -6.46 -3.14 15.66
CA MET A 91 -5.03 -3.43 15.85
C MET A 91 -4.19 -2.16 16.10
N LEU A 92 -4.66 -0.99 15.64
CA LEU A 92 -3.91 0.28 15.66
C LEU A 92 -4.19 1.18 16.88
N ASP A 93 -5.12 0.82 17.76
CA ASP A 93 -5.49 1.60 18.96
C ASP A 93 -4.35 1.73 20.01
N MET A 94 -3.19 1.09 19.81
CA MET A 94 -2.13 1.01 20.82
C MET A 94 -0.87 1.89 20.62
N HIS A 95 -0.67 2.65 19.52
CA HIS A 95 0.59 3.42 19.36
C HIS A 95 0.47 4.78 18.62
N PRO A 96 1.11 5.86 19.12
CA PRO A 96 1.03 7.20 18.53
C PRO A 96 1.91 7.38 17.27
N PRO A 97 1.61 8.34 16.38
CA PRO A 97 2.12 8.35 15.01
C PRO A 97 3.51 9.00 14.88
N ARG A 98 4.44 8.28 14.25
CA ARG A 98 5.69 8.83 13.69
C ARG A 98 5.57 8.96 12.18
N ARG A 99 6.03 10.10 11.66
CA ARG A 99 5.73 10.59 10.30
C ARG A 99 6.30 9.66 9.22
N PRO A 100 5.53 9.30 8.19
CA PRO A 100 5.96 8.38 7.15
C PRO A 100 6.76 9.03 5.99
N TRP A 101 7.65 8.25 5.41
CA TRP A 101 8.72 8.54 4.43
C TRP A 101 8.27 9.07 3.04
N TRP A 102 7.02 8.88 2.63
CA TRP A 102 6.51 9.28 1.30
C TRP A 102 6.48 10.80 1.08
N ARG A 103 6.58 11.60 2.15
CA ARG A 103 6.83 13.05 2.02
C ARG A 103 8.21 13.40 1.43
N ARG A 104 9.12 12.43 1.28
CA ARG A 104 10.44 12.61 0.66
C ARG A 104 10.48 12.27 -0.84
N ILE A 105 9.42 11.66 -1.40
CA ILE A 105 9.36 11.13 -2.79
C ILE A 105 8.43 11.95 -3.70
N LEU A 106 7.77 12.98 -3.16
CA LEU A 106 6.88 13.88 -3.90
C LEU A 106 7.49 14.63 -5.11
N PRO A 107 8.81 14.66 -5.40
CA PRO A 107 9.25 15.18 -6.69
C PRO A 107 9.03 14.23 -7.88
N TYR A 108 8.88 12.91 -7.67
CA TYR A 108 8.94 11.94 -8.79
C TYR A 108 7.57 11.55 -9.37
N LEU A 109 6.47 12.00 -8.78
CA LEU A 109 5.11 11.76 -9.29
C LEU A 109 4.52 12.96 -10.06
N CYS A 110 5.19 14.12 -10.09
CA CYS A 110 4.81 15.25 -10.95
C CYS A 110 5.59 15.26 -12.27
N GLY A 111 5.50 14.15 -13.00
CA GLY A 111 5.80 14.10 -14.44
C GLY A 111 4.60 14.53 -15.28
N TYR A 112 3.89 15.61 -14.91
CA TYR A 112 2.89 16.21 -15.78
C TYR A 112 3.57 17.23 -16.69
N ARG A 113 3.90 16.74 -17.89
CA ARG A 113 4.22 17.45 -19.14
C ARG A 113 3.73 18.91 -19.15
N ARG A 114 4.66 19.86 -19.10
CA ARG A 114 4.45 21.22 -19.63
C ARG A 114 5.49 21.44 -20.73
N GLY A 115 5.05 21.25 -21.96
CA GLY A 115 5.76 21.48 -23.21
C GLY A 115 4.73 21.52 -24.31
#